data_AF-A0A1W0CFZ9-F1
#
_entry.id   AF-A0A1W0CFZ9-F1
#
_cell.length_a   1.000
_cell.length_b   1.000
_cell.length_c   1.000
_cell.angle_alpha   90.00
_cell.angle_beta   90.00
_cell.angle_gamma   90.00
#
_symmetry.space_group_name_H-M   'P 1'
#
loop_
_entity.id
_entity.type
_entity.pdbx_description
1 polymer ?
#
loop_
_entity_poly.entity_id
_entity_poly.type
_entity_poly.pdbx_seq_one_letter_code
_entity_poly.pdbx_strand_id
1 'polypeptide(L)'
;MKHSLILAGLLALAAGAQAADVPSFKQKPGGQPLVINGKTYYKQAAPAGKLPQGVSARSAASEGGVTLKRGDVLRSEGELAPSRVSGVVMVKLASPRDEAAVARDHSLSVRYRTQSVVVFDAPAQVELLSLQQRLSADKRVKQVQLEVFSNSELPQ
;
A
#
# COMPACT_ATOMS: atom_id res chain seq x y z
N MET A 1 9.63 35.52 73.33
CA MET A 1 10.73 36.01 72.47
C MET A 1 10.15 36.21 71.08
N LYS A 2 10.33 37.39 70.50
CA LYS A 2 9.76 37.84 69.22
C LYS A 2 10.72 37.44 68.10
N HIS A 3 10.30 36.71 67.06
CA HIS A 3 10.93 36.68 65.73
C HIS A 3 9.86 36.23 64.72
N SER A 4 9.22 37.15 64.02
CA SER A 4 9.56 37.67 62.67
C SER A 4 9.02 36.79 61.54
N LEU A 5 7.93 37.28 60.95
CA LEU A 5 7.46 36.89 59.61
C LEU A 5 8.55 37.15 58.57
N ILE A 6 8.77 36.19 57.68
CA ILE A 6 9.37 36.43 56.36
C ILE A 6 8.39 35.92 55.31
N LEU A 7 7.95 36.85 54.47
CA LEU A 7 6.97 36.69 53.41
C LEU A 7 7.72 36.45 52.07
N ALA A 8 7.20 35.49 51.31
CA ALA A 8 7.10 35.45 49.84
C ALA A 8 8.36 35.48 48.96
N GLY A 9 8.42 34.48 48.06
CA GLY A 9 9.24 34.52 46.86
C GLY A 9 9.28 33.19 46.11
N LEU A 10 8.11 32.67 45.67
CA LEU A 10 8.06 31.58 44.70
C LEU A 10 8.70 32.05 43.39
N LEU A 11 9.83 31.47 43.00
CA LEU A 11 10.32 31.53 41.62
C LEU A 11 10.32 30.11 41.05
N ALA A 12 9.19 29.75 40.46
CA ALA A 12 9.07 28.57 39.62
C ALA A 12 9.74 28.86 38.28
N LEU A 13 11.02 28.48 38.12
CA LEU A 13 11.62 28.36 36.80
C LEU A 13 11.23 27.00 36.23
N ALA A 14 10.17 27.00 35.44
CA ALA A 14 9.81 25.92 34.55
C ALA A 14 10.95 25.73 33.54
N ALA A 15 11.82 24.75 33.79
CA ALA A 15 12.69 24.19 32.76
C ALA A 15 11.82 23.26 31.87
N GLY A 16 10.90 23.87 31.12
CA GLY A 16 10.32 23.24 29.95
C GLY A 16 11.40 23.18 28.88
N ALA A 17 12.25 22.17 28.95
CA ALA A 17 13.03 21.75 27.79
C ALA A 17 12.01 21.37 26.71
N GLN A 18 11.75 22.32 25.82
CA GLN A 18 11.07 22.09 24.56
C GLN A 18 11.87 20.98 23.88
N ALA A 19 11.38 19.74 23.96
CA ALA A 19 11.74 18.74 22.99
C ALA A 19 11.39 19.39 21.65
N ALA A 20 12.41 19.80 20.91
CA ALA A 20 12.23 20.28 19.56
C ALA A 20 11.43 19.20 18.85
N ASP A 21 10.19 19.53 18.50
CA ASP A 21 9.34 18.74 17.65
C ASP A 21 10.05 18.74 16.29
N VAL A 22 11.02 17.84 16.13
CA VAL A 22 11.74 17.64 14.89
C VAL A 22 10.65 17.29 13.90
N PRO A 23 10.38 18.13 12.88
CA PRO A 23 9.39 17.76 11.88
C PRO A 23 9.91 16.46 11.29
N SER A 24 9.22 15.35 11.56
CA SER A 24 9.44 14.13 10.82
C SER A 24 9.01 14.46 9.41
N PHE A 25 9.97 14.91 8.58
CA PHE A 25 9.80 15.11 7.15
C PHE A 25 9.59 13.73 6.53
N LYS A 26 8.38 13.18 6.72
CA LYS A 26 7.90 12.03 5.97
C LYS A 26 7.81 12.50 4.53
N GLN A 27 8.88 12.26 3.78
CA GLN A 27 8.92 12.63 2.38
C GLN A 27 7.82 11.88 1.64
N LYS A 28 6.88 12.63 1.08
CA LYS A 28 5.86 12.10 0.19
C LYS A 28 6.54 11.52 -1.04
N PRO A 29 6.42 10.21 -1.32
CA PRO A 29 7.03 9.63 -2.51
C PRO A 29 6.49 10.27 -3.79
N GLY A 30 7.35 10.46 -4.79
CA GLY A 30 6.91 10.84 -6.13
C GLY A 30 6.07 9.74 -6.78
N GLY A 31 5.23 10.11 -7.75
CA GLY A 31 4.37 9.17 -8.48
C GLY A 31 2.88 9.44 -8.30
N GLN A 32 2.06 8.65 -8.98
CA GLN A 32 0.61 8.76 -8.89
C GLN A 32 0.09 8.02 -7.65
N PRO A 33 -0.73 8.65 -6.79
CA PRO A 33 -1.27 8.00 -5.61
C PRO A 33 -2.34 6.98 -5.99
N LEU A 34 -2.36 5.84 -5.29
CA LEU A 34 -3.43 4.85 -5.33
C LEU A 34 -3.61 4.22 -3.95
N VAL A 35 -4.80 3.68 -3.70
CA VAL A 35 -5.13 3.00 -2.45
C VAL A 35 -5.21 1.49 -2.69
N ILE A 36 -4.42 0.72 -1.95
CA ILE A 36 -4.44 -0.75 -1.97
C ILE A 36 -4.66 -1.24 -0.54
N ASN A 37 -5.65 -2.10 -0.32
CA ASN A 37 -6.00 -2.65 0.99
C ASN A 37 -6.16 -1.57 2.09
N GLY A 38 -6.63 -0.36 1.73
CA GLY A 38 -6.77 0.77 2.66
C GLY A 38 -5.49 1.56 2.96
N LYS A 39 -4.33 1.18 2.39
CA LYS A 39 -3.06 1.91 2.51
C LYS A 39 -2.78 2.70 1.23
N THR A 40 -2.30 3.93 1.38
CA THR A 40 -1.89 4.79 0.26
C THR A 40 -0.49 4.40 -0.21
N TYR A 41 -0.39 4.12 -1.49
CA TYR A 41 0.85 3.87 -2.20
C TYR A 41 1.02 4.88 -3.34
N TYR A 42 2.26 5.09 -3.74
CA TYR A 42 2.63 5.92 -4.88
C TYR A 42 3.27 5.03 -5.92
N LYS A 43 2.62 4.90 -7.08
CA LYS A 43 3.17 4.13 -8.19
C LYS A 43 4.38 4.85 -8.75
N GLN A 44 5.53 4.20 -8.65
CA GLN A 44 6.78 4.74 -9.18
C GLN A 44 6.75 4.61 -10.71
N ALA A 45 7.18 5.65 -11.41
CA ALA A 45 7.46 5.52 -12.83
C ALA A 45 8.52 4.43 -13.00
N ALA A 46 8.35 3.54 -13.99
CA ALA A 46 9.41 2.61 -14.34
C ALA A 46 10.68 3.44 -14.61
N PRO A 47 11.85 3.06 -14.07
CA PRO A 47 13.08 3.74 -14.43
C PRO A 47 13.18 3.71 -15.94
N ALA A 48 13.34 4.87 -16.56
CA ALA A 48 13.52 4.99 -17.99
C ALA A 48 14.83 4.27 -18.34
N GLY A 49 14.75 2.96 -18.58
CA GLY A 49 15.80 2.24 -19.29
C GLY A 49 16.04 3.03 -20.56
N LYS A 50 17.30 3.40 -20.82
CA LYS A 50 17.72 4.25 -21.93
C LYS A 50 16.96 3.86 -23.20
N LEU A 51 15.90 4.59 -23.52
CA LEU A 51 15.24 4.49 -24.80
C LEU A 51 16.24 5.05 -25.82
N PRO A 52 16.49 4.37 -26.95
CA PRO A 52 17.23 5.00 -28.03
C PRO A 52 16.52 6.31 -28.38
N GLN A 53 17.26 7.41 -28.36
CA GLN A 53 16.78 8.73 -28.73
C GLN A 53 16.05 8.63 -30.07
N GLY A 54 14.73 8.81 -30.09
CA GLY A 54 13.99 8.85 -31.36
C GLY A 54 12.49 8.58 -31.31
N VAL A 55 11.95 7.94 -30.27
CA VAL A 55 10.51 7.65 -30.23
C VAL A 55 9.82 8.58 -29.24
N SER A 56 9.31 9.70 -29.76
CA SER A 56 8.39 10.57 -29.04
C SER A 56 7.05 9.85 -28.91
N ALA A 57 6.93 8.97 -27.92
CA ALA A 57 5.63 8.53 -27.46
C ALA A 57 5.02 9.70 -26.67
N ARG A 58 4.28 10.57 -27.37
CA ARG A 58 3.15 11.27 -26.75
C ARG A 58 2.22 10.18 -26.27
N SER A 59 2.43 9.72 -25.04
CA SER A 59 1.42 8.99 -24.31
C SER A 59 0.23 9.93 -24.24
N ALA A 60 -0.77 9.63 -25.07
CA ALA A 60 -2.07 10.24 -24.96
C ALA A 60 -2.44 10.18 -23.48
N ALA A 61 -2.57 11.35 -22.87
CA ALA A 61 -3.33 11.52 -21.66
C ALA A 61 -4.79 11.20 -22.04
N SER A 62 -5.08 9.91 -22.20
CA SER A 62 -6.41 9.41 -21.97
C SER A 62 -6.75 9.80 -20.54
N GLU A 63 -7.98 10.21 -20.30
CA GLU A 63 -8.61 10.44 -19.01
C GLU A 63 -8.64 9.14 -18.16
N GLY A 64 -7.47 8.54 -17.94
CA GLY A 64 -7.28 7.16 -17.49
C GLY A 64 -6.71 7.15 -16.09
N GLY A 65 -7.49 6.61 -15.16
CA GLY A 65 -7.07 6.42 -13.77
C GLY A 65 -5.78 5.59 -13.64
N VAL A 66 -5.17 5.67 -12.46
CA VAL A 66 -3.96 4.91 -12.12
C VAL A 66 -4.23 3.41 -12.30
N THR A 67 -3.48 2.75 -13.19
CA THR A 67 -3.57 1.30 -13.38
C THR A 67 -2.55 0.59 -12.51
N LEU A 68 -2.84 -0.65 -12.11
CA LEU A 68 -1.92 -1.50 -11.36
C LEU A 68 -1.77 -2.87 -12.03
N LYS A 69 -0.53 -3.30 -12.26
CA LYS A 69 -0.17 -4.58 -12.86
C LYS A 69 0.84 -5.32 -11.99
N ARG A 70 0.93 -6.63 -12.19
CA ARG A 70 1.98 -7.46 -11.59
C ARG A 70 3.35 -6.88 -11.93
N GLY A 71 4.23 -6.79 -10.93
CA GLY A 71 5.58 -6.28 -11.06
C GLY A 71 5.72 -4.76 -10.90
N ASP A 72 4.61 -4.01 -10.85
CA ASP A 72 4.65 -2.58 -10.58
C ASP A 72 5.32 -2.29 -9.24
N VAL A 73 6.10 -1.21 -9.22
CA VAL A 73 6.86 -0.77 -8.04
C VAL A 73 6.10 0.36 -7.34
N LEU A 74 5.92 0.20 -6.05
CA LEU A 74 5.17 1.09 -5.19
C LEU A 74 6.08 1.62 -4.08
N ARG A 75 5.72 2.78 -3.53
CA ARG A 75 6.32 3.31 -2.31
C ARG A 75 5.23 3.89 -1.44
N SER A 76 5.26 3.66 -0.13
CA SER A 76 4.40 4.35 0.82
C SER A 76 5.14 5.44 1.56
N GLU A 77 4.40 6.40 2.13
CA GLU A 77 4.98 7.46 2.95
C GLU A 77 5.74 6.89 4.16
N GLY A 78 6.95 7.40 4.37
CA GLY A 78 7.81 6.98 5.48
C GLY A 78 8.55 5.66 5.27
N GLU A 79 8.30 4.92 4.18
CA GLU A 79 9.05 3.71 3.86
C GLU A 79 10.20 3.99 2.88
N LEU A 80 11.41 3.60 3.27
CA LEU A 80 12.61 3.74 2.45
C LEU A 80 12.66 2.68 1.33
N ALA A 81 12.31 1.44 1.68
CA ALA A 81 12.30 0.33 0.75
C ALA A 81 11.10 0.41 -0.21
N PRO A 82 11.29 0.18 -1.52
CA PRO A 82 10.17 0.03 -2.43
C PRO A 82 9.43 -1.28 -2.16
N SER A 83 8.13 -1.29 -2.45
CA SER A 83 7.32 -2.49 -2.52
C SER A 83 7.04 -2.89 -3.96
N ARG A 84 6.71 -4.16 -4.20
CA ARG A 84 6.36 -4.68 -5.53
C ARG A 84 5.02 -5.42 -5.47
N VAL A 85 4.21 -5.21 -6.50
CA VAL A 85 2.94 -5.92 -6.64
C VAL A 85 3.20 -7.32 -7.19
N SER A 86 2.75 -8.35 -6.49
CA SER A 86 3.03 -9.74 -6.88
C SER A 86 2.05 -10.30 -7.90
N GLY A 87 0.85 -9.73 -8.00
CA GLY A 87 -0.27 -10.29 -8.75
C GLY A 87 -0.88 -11.53 -8.08
N VAL A 88 -0.66 -11.70 -6.78
CA VAL A 88 -1.39 -12.65 -5.93
C VAL A 88 -2.54 -11.92 -5.25
N VAL A 89 -3.67 -12.60 -5.14
CA VAL A 89 -4.88 -12.07 -4.53
C VAL A 89 -5.35 -13.03 -3.44
N MET A 90 -5.50 -12.53 -2.23
CA MET A 90 -6.03 -13.28 -1.11
C MET A 90 -7.53 -12.99 -0.98
N VAL A 91 -8.35 -14.04 -1.00
CA VAL A 91 -9.81 -13.94 -1.06
C VAL A 91 -10.43 -14.73 0.08
N LYS A 92 -11.23 -14.07 0.90
CA LYS A 92 -12.10 -14.74 1.88
C LYS A 92 -13.43 -15.03 1.23
N LEU A 93 -13.77 -16.31 1.09
CA LEU A 93 -15.02 -16.73 0.44
C LEU A 93 -16.19 -16.69 1.40
N ALA A 94 -17.40 -16.51 0.85
CA ALA A 94 -18.65 -16.62 1.57
C ALA A 94 -18.89 -18.06 2.02
N SER A 95 -18.66 -19.01 1.10
CA SER A 95 -18.65 -20.45 1.32
C SER A 95 -17.42 -21.09 0.64
N PRO A 96 -16.78 -22.12 1.22
CA PRO A 96 -15.69 -22.85 0.57
C PRO A 96 -16.09 -23.49 -0.76
N ARG A 97 -17.39 -23.77 -0.97
CA ARG A 97 -17.91 -24.35 -2.22
C ARG A 97 -17.83 -23.39 -3.41
N ASP A 98 -17.67 -22.10 -3.16
CA ASP A 98 -17.62 -21.08 -4.20
C ASP A 98 -16.25 -20.99 -4.89
N GLU A 99 -15.21 -21.63 -4.35
CA GLU A 99 -13.81 -21.53 -4.82
C GLU A 99 -13.67 -21.75 -6.32
N ALA A 100 -14.12 -22.90 -6.83
CA ALA A 100 -13.96 -23.26 -8.23
C ALA A 100 -14.71 -22.31 -9.17
N ALA A 101 -15.88 -21.83 -8.75
CA ALA A 101 -16.69 -20.91 -9.55
C ALA A 101 -16.06 -19.52 -9.57
N VAL A 102 -15.61 -19.00 -8.42
CA VAL A 102 -14.87 -17.73 -8.35
C VAL A 102 -13.57 -17.80 -9.16
N ALA A 103 -12.82 -18.90 -9.05
CA ALA A 103 -11.59 -19.09 -9.80
C ALA A 103 -11.82 -19.01 -11.32
N ARG A 104 -12.82 -19.76 -11.81
CA ARG A 104 -13.16 -19.79 -13.24
C ARG A 104 -13.68 -18.44 -13.74
N ASP A 105 -14.65 -17.87 -13.03
CA ASP A 105 -15.36 -16.66 -13.50
C ASP A 105 -14.43 -15.42 -13.52
N HIS A 106 -13.40 -15.40 -12.67
CA HIS A 106 -12.40 -14.32 -12.61
C HIS A 106 -11.05 -14.69 -13.23
N SER A 107 -10.94 -15.86 -13.90
CA SER A 107 -9.71 -16.34 -14.55
C SER A 107 -8.51 -16.44 -13.59
N LEU A 108 -8.75 -16.90 -12.37
CA LEU A 108 -7.75 -17.05 -11.32
C LEU A 108 -7.27 -18.50 -11.20
N SER A 109 -6.01 -18.68 -10.82
CA SER A 109 -5.45 -20.00 -10.50
C SER A 109 -5.26 -20.15 -9.00
N VAL A 110 -5.70 -21.26 -8.41
CA VAL A 110 -5.52 -21.51 -6.97
C VAL A 110 -4.05 -21.82 -6.70
N ARG A 111 -3.41 -21.03 -5.82
CA ARG A 111 -2.03 -21.26 -5.38
C ARG A 111 -1.99 -22.04 -4.07
N TYR A 112 -2.81 -21.62 -3.11
CA TYR A 112 -2.90 -22.22 -1.79
C TYR A 112 -4.27 -21.96 -1.18
N ARG A 113 -4.70 -22.81 -0.24
CA ARG A 113 -5.98 -22.65 0.45
C ARG A 113 -5.85 -22.97 1.93
N THR A 114 -6.62 -22.25 2.72
CA THR A 114 -6.90 -22.52 4.13
C THR A 114 -8.38 -22.84 4.31
N GLN A 115 -8.86 -22.98 5.55
CA GLN A 115 -10.28 -23.28 5.80
C GLN A 115 -11.25 -22.19 5.34
N SER A 116 -10.83 -20.92 5.26
CA SER A 116 -11.72 -19.79 4.93
C SER A 116 -11.16 -18.78 3.93
N VAL A 117 -9.88 -18.91 3.58
CA VAL A 117 -9.18 -18.00 2.68
C VAL A 117 -8.48 -18.80 1.59
N VAL A 118 -8.65 -18.35 0.35
CA VAL A 118 -7.98 -18.90 -0.83
C VAL A 118 -7.02 -17.85 -1.37
N VAL A 119 -5.81 -18.30 -1.70
CA VAL A 119 -4.77 -17.49 -2.32
C VAL A 119 -4.75 -17.85 -3.80
N PHE A 120 -4.98 -16.83 -4.64
CA PHE A 120 -5.06 -16.96 -6.08
C PHE A 120 -3.90 -16.26 -6.77
N ASP A 121 -3.38 -16.86 -7.84
CA ASP A 121 -2.57 -16.17 -8.84
C ASP A 121 -3.49 -15.55 -9.89
N ALA A 122 -3.32 -14.24 -10.11
CA ALA A 122 -3.99 -13.53 -11.18
C ALA A 122 -3.24 -13.68 -12.52
N PRO A 123 -3.91 -13.53 -13.67
CA PRO A 123 -3.25 -13.53 -14.98
C PRO A 123 -2.19 -12.43 -15.10
N ALA A 124 -1.09 -12.70 -15.80
CA ALA A 124 0.07 -11.80 -15.84
C ALA A 124 -0.23 -10.39 -16.37
N GLN A 125 -1.21 -10.25 -17.27
CA GLN A 125 -1.55 -8.99 -17.93
C GLN A 125 -2.81 -8.31 -17.36
N VAL A 126 -3.39 -8.85 -16.28
CA VAL A 126 -4.63 -8.30 -15.70
C VAL A 126 -4.35 -6.95 -15.02
N GLU A 127 -5.31 -6.03 -15.12
CA GLU A 127 -5.33 -4.82 -14.31
C GLU A 127 -5.92 -5.18 -12.93
N LEU A 128 -5.11 -5.01 -11.89
CA LEU A 128 -5.34 -5.59 -10.57
C LEU A 128 -6.36 -4.80 -9.74
N LEU A 129 -6.49 -3.47 -9.94
CA LEU A 129 -7.48 -2.69 -9.20
C LEU A 129 -8.90 -3.02 -9.67
N SER A 130 -9.11 -3.16 -10.98
CA SER A 130 -10.38 -3.59 -11.56
C SER A 130 -10.70 -5.03 -11.19
N LEU A 131 -9.69 -5.91 -11.11
CA LEU A 131 -9.88 -7.26 -10.59
C LEU A 131 -10.33 -7.23 -9.12
N GLN A 132 -9.68 -6.44 -8.27
CA GLN A 132 -10.05 -6.29 -6.86
C GLN A 132 -11.49 -5.79 -6.74
N GLN A 133 -11.88 -4.75 -7.50
CA GLN A 133 -13.24 -4.21 -7.51
C GLN A 133 -14.28 -5.27 -7.93
N ARG A 134 -14.02 -6.03 -9.01
CA ARG A 134 -14.92 -7.09 -9.46
C ARG A 134 -15.06 -8.21 -8.44
N LEU A 135 -13.97 -8.60 -7.79
CA LEU A 135 -14.01 -9.59 -6.72
C LEU A 135 -14.74 -9.07 -5.48
N SER A 136 -14.55 -7.80 -5.10
CA SER A 136 -15.28 -7.19 -3.97
C SER A 136 -16.78 -7.03 -4.23
N ALA A 137 -17.20 -6.91 -5.49
CA ALA A 137 -18.60 -6.88 -5.89
C ALA A 137 -19.23 -8.28 -6.03
N ASP A 138 -18.43 -9.35 -6.01
CA ASP A 138 -18.92 -10.72 -6.09
C ASP A 138 -19.50 -11.16 -4.74
N LYS A 139 -20.80 -11.49 -4.70
CA LYS A 139 -21.50 -11.92 -3.48
C LYS A 139 -20.89 -13.15 -2.80
N ARG A 140 -20.08 -13.94 -3.54
CA ARG A 140 -19.36 -15.11 -3.03
C ARG A 140 -18.08 -14.74 -2.31
N VAL A 141 -17.69 -13.48 -2.33
CA VAL A 141 -16.46 -12.96 -1.76
C VAL A 141 -16.79 -12.02 -0.60
N LYS A 142 -16.30 -12.35 0.59
CA LYS A 142 -16.45 -11.53 1.79
C LYS A 142 -15.36 -10.46 1.90
N GLN A 143 -14.16 -10.77 1.39
CA GLN A 143 -13.01 -9.87 1.46
C GLN A 143 -12.00 -10.20 0.37
N VAL A 144 -11.30 -9.19 -0.12
CA VAL A 144 -10.21 -9.29 -1.10
C VAL A 144 -9.04 -8.46 -0.59
N GLN A 145 -7.83 -8.99 -0.73
CA GLN A 145 -6.58 -8.25 -0.52
C GLN A 145 -5.60 -8.54 -1.64
N LEU A 146 -4.99 -7.50 -2.19
CA LEU A 146 -3.87 -7.64 -3.12
C LEU A 146 -2.56 -7.79 -2.36
N GLU A 147 -1.70 -8.70 -2.78
CA GLU A 147 -0.40 -8.87 -2.16
C GLU A 147 0.62 -7.86 -2.72
N VAL A 148 1.25 -7.14 -1.80
CA VAL A 148 2.29 -6.15 -2.05
C VAL A 148 3.46 -6.49 -1.14
N PHE A 149 4.59 -6.90 -1.71
CA PHE A 149 5.78 -7.27 -0.95
C PHE A 149 6.71 -6.08 -0.77
N SER A 150 7.10 -5.79 0.47
CA SER A 150 8.18 -4.83 0.72
C SER A 150 9.54 -5.53 0.54
N ASN A 151 10.49 -4.86 -0.13
CA ASN A 151 11.85 -5.40 -0.29
C ASN A 151 12.65 -5.40 1.04
N SER A 152 12.10 -4.84 2.13
CA SER A 152 12.70 -4.85 3.46
C SER A 152 12.54 -6.18 4.21
N GLU A 153 11.72 -7.11 3.71
CA GLU A 153 11.38 -8.36 4.42
C GLU A 153 12.07 -9.61 3.83
N LEU A 154 12.98 -9.46 2.87
CA LEU A 154 13.81 -10.57 2.42
C LEU A 154 14.88 -10.84 3.49
N PRO A 155 15.03 -12.09 4.00
CA PRO A 155 16.15 -12.46 4.84
C PRO A 155 17.47 -12.15 4.11
N GLN A 156 18.44 -11.58 4.82
CA GLN A 156 19.83 -11.47 4.33
C GLN A 156 20.52 -12.83 4.33
#